data_AF-A0A953QTV1-F1
#
_entry.id   AF-A0A953QTV1-F1
#
_cell.length_a   1.000
_cell.length_b   1.000
_cell.length_c   1.000
_cell.angle_alpha   90.00
_cell.angle_beta   90.00
_cell.angle_gamma   90.00
#
_symmetry.space_group_name_H-M   'P 1'
#
loop_
_entity.id
_entity.type
_entity.pdbx_description
1 polymer ?
#
loop_
_entity_poly.entity_id
_entity_poly.type
_entity_poly.pdbx_seq_one_letter_code
_entity_poly.pdbx_strand_id
1 'polypeptide(L)'
;MPFALPGQEAAPKQPQCKDQAECTLYDAILKDNNAKSRLEKLQQWEKQYPSTEFLKVRRTLLITTYAGAGQPKEAVGVAKQALAEDPKDFNALYYTMFLTQSLYGVSQQPAVLDDGEKASKALLASIDTPPPGVAADQWAKVRPDVEVLSHTTLGFIGMQRKTWDGAEAELKKALQLNPNNSGVDYMLGFTLASKKENSAALFYYARAAAYDGPGSLAAQQRQGVQTQVQQMYTAYHGKADGLTDLLAKAKAEPNPPEGFHIPSKGELAKASAEAEAADAEKFAKEHPELALWKNIKTQLTGTDGDNYFNSGMKGAKLPTLRGKVVKLEPENRPKTLVLALENGTTGDATLKFEMALAGKVEAGTELTFEGVPDSYTANPFMVVFSVDKEDLHGWTGKNAPPVRRPAAKKSSAQK
;
A
#
# COMPACT_ATOMS: atom_id res chain seq x y z
N MET A 1 -48.02 -4.89 58.37
CA MET A 1 -48.22 -3.57 57.75
C MET A 1 -47.89 -3.71 56.27
N PRO A 2 -48.82 -3.51 55.34
CA PRO A 2 -48.49 -3.59 53.93
C PRO A 2 -47.80 -2.30 53.50
N PHE A 3 -46.66 -2.49 52.84
CA PHE A 3 -45.83 -1.48 52.20
C PHE A 3 -46.67 -0.64 51.23
N ALA A 4 -46.63 0.68 51.39
CA ALA A 4 -47.19 1.63 50.44
C ALA A 4 -46.42 1.55 49.12
N LEU A 5 -47.15 1.40 48.02
CA LEU A 5 -46.63 1.58 46.66
C LEU A 5 -46.03 3.00 46.55
N PRO A 6 -44.83 3.18 45.99
CA PRO A 6 -44.37 4.50 45.60
C PRO A 6 -45.35 5.07 44.57
N GLY A 7 -45.78 6.31 44.83
CA GLY A 7 -46.84 6.97 44.09
C GLY A 7 -46.62 6.97 42.59
N GLN A 8 -47.71 6.78 41.85
CA GLN A 8 -47.80 7.22 40.46
C GLN A 8 -47.28 8.66 40.37
N GLU A 9 -46.15 8.86 39.70
CA GLU A 9 -45.74 10.19 39.24
C GLU A 9 -46.94 10.79 38.49
N ALA A 10 -47.43 11.92 38.97
CA ALA A 10 -48.45 12.69 38.28
C ALA A 10 -47.96 12.98 36.86
N ALA A 11 -48.82 12.77 35.86
CA ALA A 11 -48.52 13.13 34.48
C ALA A 11 -48.00 14.59 34.43
N PRO A 12 -46.89 14.86 33.72
CA PRO A 12 -46.30 16.20 33.71
C PRO A 12 -47.33 17.23 33.25
N LYS A 13 -47.54 18.27 34.06
CA LYS A 13 -48.41 19.40 33.73
C LYS A 13 -47.93 20.03 32.42
N GLN A 14 -48.80 20.17 31.44
CA GLN A 14 -48.44 20.81 30.17
C GLN A 14 -48.06 22.28 30.44
N PRO A 15 -46.94 22.76 29.85
CA PRO A 15 -46.49 24.14 30.02
C PRO A 15 -47.55 25.12 29.52
N GLN A 16 -47.75 26.22 30.25
CA GLN A 16 -48.75 27.24 29.95
C GLN A 16 -48.10 28.56 29.52
N CYS A 17 -48.75 29.27 28.59
CA CYS A 17 -48.32 30.62 28.23
C CYS A 17 -48.56 31.55 29.39
N LYS A 18 -47.62 32.47 29.60
CA LYS A 18 -47.71 33.55 30.58
C LYS A 18 -48.82 34.54 30.23
N ASP A 19 -49.04 34.77 28.94
CA ASP A 19 -50.14 35.57 28.40
C ASP A 19 -50.46 35.21 26.93
N GLN A 20 -51.48 35.86 26.36
CA GLN A 20 -51.92 35.64 24.97
C GLN A 20 -50.86 36.03 23.94
N ALA A 21 -49.98 36.99 24.25
CA ALA A 21 -48.95 37.45 23.34
C ALA A 21 -47.83 36.40 23.22
N GLU A 22 -47.47 35.74 24.33
CA GLU A 22 -46.55 34.59 24.30
C GLU A 22 -47.11 33.45 23.46
N CYS A 23 -48.39 33.10 23.65
CA CYS A 23 -49.05 32.05 22.87
C CYS A 23 -49.06 32.37 21.37
N THR A 24 -49.40 33.61 21.00
CA THR A 24 -49.36 34.06 19.61
C THR A 24 -47.95 33.96 19.02
N LEU A 25 -46.92 34.33 19.79
CA LEU A 25 -45.53 34.26 19.37
C LEU A 25 -45.06 32.81 19.20
N TYR A 26 -45.40 31.93 20.15
CA TYR A 26 -45.10 30.51 20.08
C TYR A 26 -45.71 29.85 18.84
N ASP A 27 -47.00 30.08 18.59
CA ASP A 27 -47.69 29.57 17.40
C ASP A 27 -47.06 30.09 16.10
N ALA A 28 -46.65 31.36 16.07
CA ALA A 28 -45.98 31.95 14.92
C ALA A 28 -44.60 31.29 14.67
N ILE A 29 -43.87 30.94 15.73
CA ILE A 29 -42.57 30.24 15.63
C ILE A 29 -42.75 28.81 15.11
N LEU A 30 -43.80 28.11 15.52
CA LEU A 30 -44.06 26.74 15.07
C LEU A 30 -44.43 26.67 13.58
N LYS A 31 -45.11 27.70 13.06
CA LYS A 31 -45.54 27.78 11.66
C LYS A 31 -44.49 28.37 10.72
N ASP A 32 -43.41 28.96 11.26
CA ASP A 32 -42.36 29.58 10.47
C ASP A 32 -41.31 28.56 10.03
N ASN A 33 -41.27 28.27 8.73
CA ASN A 33 -40.32 27.35 8.11
C ASN A 33 -39.02 28.05 7.64
N ASN A 34 -38.96 29.38 7.69
CA ASN A 34 -37.75 30.11 7.31
C ASN A 34 -36.83 30.27 8.53
N ALA A 35 -35.63 29.69 8.46
CA ALA A 35 -34.70 29.65 9.59
C ALA A 35 -34.33 31.05 10.13
N LYS A 36 -34.19 32.05 9.25
CA LYS A 36 -33.82 33.41 9.66
C LYS A 36 -34.95 34.09 10.43
N SER A 37 -36.16 34.14 9.86
CA SER A 37 -37.29 34.80 10.51
C SER A 37 -37.80 34.02 11.73
N ARG A 38 -37.60 32.70 11.76
CA ARG A 38 -37.88 31.88 12.94
C ARG A 38 -36.92 32.19 14.08
N LEU A 39 -35.64 32.36 13.77
CA LEU A 39 -34.63 32.71 14.76
C LEU A 39 -34.87 34.10 15.37
N GLU A 40 -35.23 35.09 14.55
CA GLU A 40 -35.60 36.44 15.03
C GLU A 40 -36.76 36.36 16.05
N LYS A 41 -37.79 35.55 15.77
CA LYS A 41 -38.91 35.33 16.70
C LYS A 41 -38.50 34.57 17.97
N LEU A 42 -37.62 33.57 17.85
CA LEU A 42 -37.09 32.84 19.01
C LEU A 42 -36.27 33.76 19.93
N GLN A 43 -35.44 34.63 19.37
CA GLN A 43 -34.68 35.63 20.12
C GLN A 43 -35.60 36.69 20.75
N GLN A 44 -36.66 37.10 20.05
CA GLN A 44 -37.72 37.93 20.62
C GLN A 44 -38.37 37.22 21.82
N TRP A 45 -38.68 35.93 21.69
CA TRP A 45 -39.27 35.13 22.77
C TRP A 45 -38.34 35.06 23.98
N GLU A 46 -37.05 34.81 23.79
CA GLU A 46 -36.04 34.84 24.86
C GLU A 46 -35.99 36.17 25.61
N LYS A 47 -36.02 37.28 24.87
CA LYS A 47 -35.95 38.63 25.45
C LYS A 47 -37.22 39.01 26.21
N GLN A 48 -38.39 38.70 25.67
CA GLN A 48 -39.68 39.10 26.23
C GLN A 48 -40.14 38.18 27.37
N TYR A 49 -39.80 36.89 27.29
CA TYR A 49 -40.26 35.87 28.24
C TYR A 49 -39.09 35.01 28.75
N PRO A 50 -38.11 35.58 29.47
CA PRO A 50 -36.94 34.85 29.93
C PRO A 50 -37.30 33.66 30.83
N SER A 51 -38.36 33.78 31.63
CA SER A 51 -38.87 32.76 32.58
C SER A 51 -40.09 31.98 32.09
N THR A 52 -40.19 31.72 30.78
CA THR A 52 -41.27 30.93 30.19
C THR A 52 -41.31 29.49 30.71
N GLU A 53 -42.50 28.92 30.89
CA GLU A 53 -42.67 27.48 31.19
C GLU A 53 -42.26 26.59 30.01
N PHE A 54 -42.16 27.15 28.80
CA PHE A 54 -41.74 26.45 27.58
C PHE A 54 -40.21 26.41 27.38
N LEU A 55 -39.41 26.65 28.43
CA LEU A 55 -37.95 26.82 28.29
C LEU A 55 -37.30 25.65 27.55
N LYS A 56 -37.67 24.40 27.87
CA LYS A 56 -37.16 23.20 27.19
C LYS A 56 -37.51 23.19 25.71
N VAL A 57 -38.77 23.48 25.37
CA VAL A 57 -39.26 23.57 23.98
C VAL A 57 -38.51 24.66 23.22
N ARG A 58 -38.37 25.85 23.81
CA ARG A 58 -37.65 26.97 23.19
C ARG A 58 -36.19 26.62 22.90
N ARG A 59 -35.51 25.95 23.82
CA ARG A 59 -34.12 25.50 23.62
C ARG A 59 -34.02 24.48 22.49
N THR A 60 -34.91 23.49 22.44
CA THR A 60 -34.96 22.54 21.32
C THR A 60 -35.14 23.27 19.99
N LEU A 61 -36.08 24.21 19.91
CA LEU A 61 -36.33 25.02 18.71
C LEU A 61 -35.13 25.88 18.31
N LEU A 62 -34.43 26.48 19.27
CA LEU A 62 -33.20 27.23 19.02
C LEU A 62 -32.10 26.33 18.48
N ILE A 63 -31.83 25.18 19.12
CA ILE A 63 -30.82 24.20 18.66
C ILE A 63 -31.09 23.79 17.22
N THR A 64 -32.31 23.35 16.91
CA THR A 64 -32.66 22.89 15.57
C THR A 64 -32.62 24.01 14.53
N THR A 65 -33.03 25.22 14.91
CA THR A 65 -33.04 26.38 14.00
C THR A 65 -31.63 26.86 13.70
N TYR A 66 -30.76 26.95 14.72
CA TYR A 66 -29.35 27.28 14.53
C TYR A 66 -28.63 26.22 13.69
N ALA A 67 -28.87 24.93 13.96
CA ALA A 67 -28.30 23.84 13.16
C ALA A 67 -28.74 23.93 11.68
N GLY A 68 -30.03 24.12 11.42
CA GLY A 68 -30.58 24.29 10.07
C GLY A 68 -30.11 25.58 9.38
N ALA A 69 -29.75 26.62 10.15
CA ALA A 69 -29.19 27.87 9.65
C ALA A 69 -27.68 27.81 9.40
N GLY A 70 -27.02 26.66 9.60
CA GLY A 70 -25.57 26.52 9.44
C GLY A 70 -24.76 27.25 10.53
N GLN A 71 -25.33 27.38 11.73
CA GLN A 71 -24.72 28.04 12.89
C GLN A 71 -24.40 27.02 14.00
N PRO A 72 -23.39 26.15 13.79
CA PRO A 72 -23.13 25.02 14.70
C PRO A 72 -22.64 25.45 16.07
N LYS A 73 -21.93 26.58 16.16
CA LYS A 73 -21.40 27.10 17.43
C LYS A 73 -22.55 27.54 18.34
N GLU A 74 -23.51 28.26 17.80
CA GLU A 74 -24.70 28.75 18.49
C GLU A 74 -25.59 27.58 18.90
N ALA A 75 -25.83 26.61 18.00
CA ALA A 75 -26.59 25.40 18.31
C ALA A 75 -25.99 24.61 19.48
N VAL A 76 -24.67 24.35 19.46
CA VAL A 76 -23.97 23.66 20.55
C VAL A 76 -23.95 24.51 21.82
N GLY A 77 -23.88 25.83 21.72
CA GLY A 77 -24.01 26.74 22.86
C GLY A 77 -25.34 26.57 23.61
N VAL A 78 -26.46 26.52 22.88
CA VAL A 78 -27.79 26.27 23.47
C VAL A 78 -27.90 24.83 23.98
N ALA A 79 -27.34 23.84 23.26
CA ALA A 79 -27.31 22.45 23.70
C ALA A 79 -26.59 22.28 25.05
N LYS A 80 -25.48 22.98 25.27
CA LYS A 80 -24.77 22.98 26.56
C LYS A 80 -25.64 23.51 27.70
N GLN A 81 -26.44 24.55 27.46
CA GLN A 81 -27.38 25.06 28.46
C GLN A 81 -28.50 24.06 28.77
N ALA A 82 -28.97 23.31 27.77
CA ALA A 82 -29.94 22.24 27.97
C ALA A 82 -29.32 21.09 28.80
N LEU A 83 -28.09 20.66 28.48
CA LEU A 83 -27.38 19.59 29.18
C LEU A 83 -27.00 19.92 30.62
N ALA A 84 -26.86 21.21 30.95
CA ALA A 84 -26.63 21.64 32.33
C ALA A 84 -27.86 21.41 33.24
N GLU A 85 -29.07 21.40 32.67
CA GLU A 85 -30.31 21.15 33.40
C GLU A 85 -30.76 19.69 33.29
N ASP A 86 -30.67 19.10 32.10
CA ASP A 86 -31.01 17.72 31.81
C ASP A 86 -29.84 17.06 31.07
N PRO A 87 -28.90 16.41 31.79
CA PRO A 87 -27.73 15.75 31.20
C PRO A 87 -28.07 14.62 30.21
N LYS A 88 -29.34 14.19 30.15
CA LYS A 88 -29.84 13.15 29.26
C LYS A 88 -30.76 13.71 28.17
N ASP A 89 -30.81 15.03 27.98
CA ASP A 89 -31.61 15.63 26.92
C ASP A 89 -31.15 15.12 25.55
N PHE A 90 -31.99 14.30 24.92
CA PHE A 90 -31.66 13.62 23.68
C PHE A 90 -31.33 14.60 22.56
N ASN A 91 -32.09 15.69 22.40
CA ASN A 91 -31.84 16.66 21.32
C ASN A 91 -30.51 17.35 21.51
N ALA A 92 -30.20 17.77 22.75
CA ALA A 92 -28.94 18.42 23.04
C ALA A 92 -27.74 17.48 22.83
N LEU A 93 -27.83 16.21 23.25
CA LEU A 93 -26.82 15.20 22.98
C LEU A 93 -26.67 14.95 21.48
N TYR A 94 -27.78 14.70 20.78
CA TYR A 94 -27.80 14.41 19.34
C TYR A 94 -27.13 15.52 18.53
N TYR A 95 -27.53 16.78 18.72
CA TYR A 95 -26.95 17.89 17.97
C TYR A 95 -25.51 18.20 18.37
N THR A 96 -25.12 17.96 19.62
CA THR A 96 -23.70 18.08 20.04
C THR A 96 -22.84 17.06 19.29
N MET A 97 -23.26 15.79 19.27
CA MET A 97 -22.59 14.72 18.51
C MET A 97 -22.59 15.03 17.00
N PHE A 98 -23.75 15.32 16.42
CA PHE A 98 -23.93 15.54 14.98
C PHE A 98 -23.09 16.72 14.45
N LEU A 99 -22.95 17.79 15.23
CA LEU A 99 -22.21 18.99 14.82
C LEU A 99 -20.72 18.96 15.20
N THR A 100 -20.24 17.90 15.86
CA THR A 100 -18.86 17.81 16.36
C THR A 100 -17.84 17.98 15.23
N GLN A 101 -17.99 17.24 14.13
CA GLN A 101 -17.04 17.27 13.03
C GLN A 101 -16.99 18.64 12.34
N SER A 102 -18.15 19.25 12.04
CA SER A 102 -18.22 20.54 11.37
C SER A 102 -17.70 21.67 12.27
N LEU A 103 -18.07 21.66 13.55
CA LEU A 103 -17.63 22.66 14.52
C LEU A 103 -16.12 22.55 14.79
N TYR A 104 -15.57 21.34 14.91
CA TYR A 104 -14.13 21.15 15.07
C TYR A 104 -13.36 21.57 13.82
N GLY A 105 -13.88 21.28 12.62
CA GLY A 105 -13.27 21.69 11.36
C GLY A 105 -13.00 23.21 11.29
N VAL A 106 -13.91 24.02 11.84
CA VAL A 106 -13.77 25.49 11.89
C VAL A 106 -12.99 25.96 13.11
N SER A 107 -13.26 25.41 14.29
CA SER A 107 -12.73 25.96 15.55
C SER A 107 -11.40 25.35 16.00
N GLN A 108 -11.14 24.09 15.64
CA GLN A 108 -10.02 23.25 16.09
C GLN A 108 -9.87 23.19 17.62
N GLN A 109 -10.96 23.41 18.36
CA GLN A 109 -10.93 23.45 19.82
C GLN A 109 -11.04 22.04 20.40
N PRO A 110 -10.11 21.60 21.28
CA PRO A 110 -10.17 20.27 21.90
C PRO A 110 -11.48 20.00 22.66
N ALA A 111 -12.03 21.03 23.30
CA ALA A 111 -13.31 20.92 24.03
C ALA A 111 -14.47 20.46 23.14
N VAL A 112 -14.45 20.77 21.83
CA VAL A 112 -15.47 20.29 20.89
C VAL A 112 -15.42 18.77 20.74
N LEU A 113 -14.22 18.18 20.75
CA LEU A 113 -14.04 16.74 20.72
C LEU A 113 -14.50 16.10 22.04
N ASP A 114 -14.19 16.73 23.17
CA ASP A 114 -14.61 16.24 24.49
C ASP A 114 -16.14 16.24 24.65
N ASP A 115 -16.80 17.30 24.20
CA ASP A 115 -18.27 17.41 24.21
C ASP A 115 -18.90 16.39 23.27
N GLY A 116 -18.36 16.26 22.05
CA GLY A 116 -18.81 15.26 21.07
C GLY A 116 -18.65 13.82 21.55
N GLU A 117 -17.54 13.51 22.22
CA GLU A 117 -17.29 12.19 22.79
C GLU A 117 -18.30 11.86 23.90
N LYS A 118 -18.51 12.78 24.84
CA LYS A 118 -19.49 12.62 25.92
C LYS A 118 -20.89 12.42 25.36
N ALA A 119 -21.28 13.25 24.39
CA ALA A 119 -22.57 13.16 23.74
C ALA A 119 -22.77 11.81 23.03
N SER A 120 -21.80 11.38 22.23
CA SER A 120 -21.85 10.11 21.49
C SER A 120 -21.95 8.91 22.44
N LYS A 121 -21.14 8.89 23.51
CA LYS A 121 -21.18 7.82 24.52
C LYS A 121 -22.50 7.80 25.30
N ALA A 122 -23.04 8.96 25.65
CA ALA A 122 -24.33 9.06 26.35
C ALA A 122 -25.48 8.54 25.47
N LEU A 123 -25.50 8.90 24.19
CA LEU A 123 -26.49 8.39 23.22
C LEU A 123 -26.41 6.88 23.07
N LEU A 124 -25.20 6.32 22.91
CA LEU A 124 -24.99 4.88 22.82
C LEU A 124 -25.43 4.15 24.10
N ALA A 125 -25.17 4.73 25.28
CA ALA A 125 -25.56 4.13 26.55
C ALA A 125 -27.09 4.08 26.76
N SER A 126 -27.86 4.94 26.09
CA SER A 126 -29.33 4.98 26.16
C SER A 126 -30.01 4.58 24.84
N ILE A 127 -29.28 4.00 23.89
CA ILE A 127 -29.74 3.85 22.50
C ILE A 127 -30.99 2.95 22.37
N ASP A 128 -31.19 2.03 23.32
CA ASP A 128 -32.34 1.12 23.34
C ASP A 128 -33.61 1.75 23.95
N THR A 129 -33.49 2.94 24.55
CA THR A 129 -34.62 3.68 25.11
C THR A 129 -35.06 4.77 24.14
N PRO A 130 -36.31 4.75 23.65
CA PRO A 130 -36.84 5.82 22.81
C PRO A 130 -36.76 7.18 23.50
N PRO A 131 -36.38 8.25 22.77
CA PRO A 131 -36.44 9.61 23.30
C PRO A 131 -37.86 9.99 23.75
N PRO A 132 -38.02 10.88 24.74
CA PRO A 132 -39.33 11.34 25.17
C PRO A 132 -40.18 11.87 24.01
N GLY A 133 -41.42 11.38 23.89
CA GLY A 133 -42.35 11.79 22.83
C GLY A 133 -42.15 11.08 21.49
N VAL A 134 -41.17 10.17 21.37
CA VAL A 134 -40.97 9.33 20.18
C VAL A 134 -41.52 7.93 20.47
N ALA A 135 -42.42 7.45 19.61
CA ALA A 135 -42.96 6.09 19.75
C ALA A 135 -41.87 5.04 19.48
N ALA A 136 -41.93 3.89 20.14
CA ALA A 136 -40.89 2.86 20.03
C ALA A 136 -40.71 2.32 18.60
N ASP A 137 -41.79 2.21 17.83
CA ASP A 137 -41.77 1.79 16.43
C ASP A 137 -41.14 2.85 15.50
N GLN A 138 -41.32 4.13 15.82
CA GLN A 138 -40.64 5.22 15.13
C GLN A 138 -39.15 5.26 15.49
N TRP A 139 -38.83 5.09 16.77
CA TRP A 139 -37.44 5.04 17.24
C TRP A 139 -36.68 3.89 16.60
N ALA A 140 -37.26 2.68 16.54
CA ALA A 140 -36.63 1.53 15.92
C ALA A 140 -36.21 1.76 14.45
N LYS A 141 -36.88 2.66 13.73
CA LYS A 141 -36.55 3.01 12.33
C LYS A 141 -35.35 3.94 12.21
N VAL A 142 -35.11 4.81 13.19
CA VAL A 142 -34.08 5.86 13.14
C VAL A 142 -32.90 5.59 14.08
N ARG A 143 -33.09 4.73 15.10
CA ARG A 143 -32.05 4.31 16.06
C ARG A 143 -30.77 3.84 15.37
N PRO A 144 -30.80 3.01 14.31
CA PRO A 144 -29.58 2.56 13.63
C PRO A 144 -28.76 3.73 13.07
N ASP A 145 -29.40 4.76 12.52
CA ASP A 145 -28.70 5.93 11.97
C ASP A 145 -28.00 6.73 13.07
N VAL A 146 -28.64 6.89 14.23
CA VAL A 146 -28.05 7.54 15.40
C VAL A 146 -26.85 6.75 15.93
N GLU A 147 -26.95 5.42 15.92
CA GLU A 147 -25.86 4.52 16.33
C GLU A 147 -24.66 4.61 15.38
N VAL A 148 -24.90 4.57 14.06
CA VAL A 148 -23.88 4.77 13.01
C VAL A 148 -23.20 6.13 13.17
N LEU A 149 -23.96 7.21 13.36
CA LEU A 149 -23.42 8.56 13.54
C LEU A 149 -22.57 8.67 14.81
N SER A 150 -23.00 8.05 15.92
CA SER A 150 -22.27 8.07 17.18
C SER A 150 -20.92 7.36 17.05
N HIS A 151 -20.89 6.17 16.45
CA HIS A 151 -19.65 5.45 16.17
C HIS A 151 -18.74 6.20 15.17
N THR A 152 -19.33 6.84 14.15
CA THR A 152 -18.57 7.65 13.18
C THR A 152 -17.92 8.85 13.86
N THR A 153 -18.65 9.56 14.74
CA THR A 153 -18.12 10.70 15.50
C THR A 153 -17.01 10.28 16.47
N LEU A 154 -17.16 9.16 17.17
CA LEU A 154 -16.10 8.61 18.02
C LEU A 154 -14.85 8.21 17.20
N GLY A 155 -15.06 7.62 16.02
CA GLY A 155 -14.01 7.35 15.05
C GLY A 155 -13.26 8.61 14.64
N PHE A 156 -13.99 9.66 14.25
CA PHE A 156 -13.44 10.98 13.93
C PHE A 156 -12.62 11.57 15.07
N ILE A 157 -13.16 11.57 16.30
CA ILE A 157 -12.47 12.08 17.49
C ILE A 157 -11.16 11.31 17.72
N GLY A 158 -11.20 9.98 17.57
CA GLY A 158 -10.01 9.14 17.65
C GLY A 158 -8.96 9.51 16.59
N MET A 159 -9.37 9.79 15.36
CA MET A 159 -8.47 10.26 14.30
C MET A 159 -7.81 11.60 14.67
N GLN A 160 -8.58 12.57 15.16
CA GLN A 160 -8.05 13.89 15.54
C GLN A 160 -7.06 13.78 16.70
N ARG A 161 -7.33 12.88 17.66
CA ARG A 161 -6.44 12.59 18.78
C ARG A 161 -5.32 11.59 18.45
N LYS A 162 -5.26 11.08 17.21
CA LYS A 162 -4.30 10.06 16.74
C LYS A 162 -4.35 8.76 17.54
N THR A 163 -5.48 8.44 18.17
CA THR A 163 -5.70 7.15 18.84
C THR A 163 -6.23 6.16 17.81
N TRP A 164 -5.34 5.71 16.92
CA TRP A 164 -5.71 5.01 15.68
C TRP A 164 -6.46 3.70 15.90
N ASP A 165 -6.08 2.88 16.89
CA ASP A 165 -6.79 1.62 17.18
C ASP A 165 -8.21 1.87 17.68
N GLY A 166 -8.40 2.89 18.51
CA GLY A 166 -9.73 3.32 18.96
C GLY A 166 -10.58 3.85 17.80
N ALA A 167 -9.98 4.66 16.93
CA ALA A 167 -10.66 5.16 15.73
C ALA A 167 -11.10 4.02 14.81
N GLU A 168 -10.21 3.08 14.53
CA GLU A 168 -10.49 1.91 13.70
C GLU A 168 -11.64 1.08 14.27
N ALA A 169 -11.61 0.79 15.57
CA ALA A 169 -12.64 -0.01 16.23
C ALA A 169 -14.04 0.63 16.08
N GLU A 170 -14.14 1.95 16.29
CA GLU A 170 -15.41 2.67 16.18
C GLU A 170 -15.88 2.79 14.72
N LEU A 171 -14.97 3.07 13.77
CA LEU A 171 -15.32 3.11 12.34
C LEU A 171 -15.75 1.74 11.79
N LYS A 172 -15.13 0.65 12.27
CA LYS A 172 -15.57 -0.71 11.93
C LYS A 172 -16.98 -1.01 12.45
N LYS A 173 -17.35 -0.58 13.66
CA LYS A 173 -18.73 -0.69 14.15
C LYS A 173 -19.71 0.09 13.29
N ALA A 174 -19.35 1.31 12.88
CA ALA A 174 -20.17 2.10 11.96
C ALA A 174 -20.40 1.37 10.62
N LEU A 175 -19.37 0.74 10.04
CA LEU A 175 -19.51 -0.05 8.81
C LEU A 175 -20.24 -1.39 9.00
N GLN A 176 -20.19 -1.98 10.19
CA GLN A 176 -21.01 -3.17 10.49
C GLN A 176 -22.51 -2.84 10.48
N LEU A 177 -22.88 -1.67 10.98
CA LEU A 177 -24.27 -1.20 11.00
C LEU A 177 -24.71 -0.65 9.64
N ASN A 178 -23.82 0.06 8.93
CA ASN A 178 -24.06 0.55 7.58
C ASN A 178 -22.84 0.28 6.67
N PRO A 179 -22.84 -0.86 5.96
CA PRO A 179 -21.72 -1.26 5.08
C PRO A 179 -21.50 -0.36 3.85
N ASN A 180 -22.45 0.54 3.56
CA ASN A 180 -22.43 1.42 2.40
C ASN A 180 -22.32 2.88 2.87
N ASN A 181 -21.17 3.23 3.45
CA ASN A 181 -20.89 4.58 3.91
C ASN A 181 -19.49 5.01 3.47
N SER A 182 -19.40 5.62 2.29
CA SER A 182 -18.12 5.99 1.69
C SER A 182 -17.36 7.07 2.46
N GLY A 183 -18.05 7.84 3.32
CA GLY A 183 -17.40 8.75 4.26
C GLY A 183 -16.62 8.00 5.33
N VAL A 184 -17.23 6.94 5.89
CA VAL A 184 -16.59 6.08 6.88
C VAL A 184 -15.49 5.22 6.23
N ASP A 185 -15.71 4.72 5.01
CA ASP A 185 -14.66 4.04 4.23
C ASP A 185 -13.42 4.94 4.08
N TYR A 186 -13.61 6.22 3.71
CA TYR A 186 -12.50 7.18 3.59
C TYR A 186 -11.78 7.39 4.93
N MET A 187 -12.53 7.57 6.02
CA MET A 187 -11.96 7.74 7.37
C MET A 187 -11.18 6.52 7.83
N LEU A 188 -11.68 5.31 7.54
CA LEU A 188 -11.02 4.06 7.88
C LEU A 188 -9.76 3.85 7.04
N GLY A 189 -9.81 4.17 5.74
CA GLY A 189 -8.64 4.21 4.86
C GLY A 189 -7.53 5.12 5.40
N PHE A 190 -7.90 6.32 5.86
CA PHE A 190 -6.96 7.24 6.51
C PHE A 190 -6.36 6.71 7.81
N THR A 191 -7.21 6.11 8.65
CA THR A 191 -6.80 5.53 9.93
C THR A 191 -5.78 4.40 9.70
N LEU A 192 -6.07 3.48 8.78
CA LEU A 192 -5.19 2.36 8.44
C LEU A 192 -3.88 2.81 7.77
N ALA A 193 -3.94 3.82 6.90
CA ALA A 193 -2.72 4.41 6.33
C ALA A 193 -1.82 5.01 7.42
N SER A 194 -2.42 5.66 8.42
CA SER A 194 -1.69 6.21 9.58
C SER A 194 -1.04 5.12 10.45
N LYS A 195 -1.65 3.92 10.47
CA LYS A 195 -1.07 2.70 11.06
C LYS A 195 -0.06 1.98 10.16
N LYS A 196 0.18 2.46 8.95
CA LYS A 196 1.01 1.83 7.90
C LYS A 196 0.47 0.48 7.39
N GLU A 197 -0.82 0.21 7.60
CA GLU A 197 -1.52 -0.97 7.06
C GLU A 197 -1.95 -0.71 5.61
N ASN A 198 -0.97 -0.52 4.73
CA ASN A 198 -1.17 0.06 3.39
C ASN A 198 -2.16 -0.71 2.50
N SER A 199 -2.12 -2.05 2.51
CA SER A 199 -3.04 -2.88 1.71
C SER A 199 -4.49 -2.62 2.11
N ALA A 200 -4.81 -2.74 3.40
CA ALA A 200 -6.16 -2.48 3.91
C ALA A 200 -6.58 -1.02 3.70
N ALA A 201 -5.67 -0.06 3.91
CA ALA A 201 -5.92 1.36 3.67
C ALA A 201 -6.32 1.64 2.21
N LEU A 202 -5.55 1.11 1.25
CA LEU A 202 -5.81 1.25 -0.18
C LEU A 202 -7.17 0.64 -0.57
N PHE A 203 -7.59 -0.46 0.05
CA PHE A 203 -8.90 -1.05 -0.19
C PHE A 203 -10.04 -0.09 0.21
N TYR A 204 -10.02 0.45 1.44
CA TYR A 204 -11.10 1.34 1.89
C TYR A 204 -11.10 2.68 1.15
N TYR A 205 -9.94 3.23 0.80
CA TYR A 205 -9.89 4.39 -0.10
C TYR A 205 -10.44 4.07 -1.50
N ALA A 206 -10.10 2.91 -2.05
CA ALA A 206 -10.65 2.46 -3.33
C ALA A 206 -12.17 2.28 -3.25
N ARG A 207 -12.70 1.77 -2.13
CA ARG A 207 -14.14 1.64 -1.90
C ARG A 207 -14.82 3.01 -1.86
N ALA A 208 -14.27 3.96 -1.10
CA ALA A 208 -14.76 5.33 -1.03
C ALA A 208 -14.76 6.04 -2.40
N ALA A 209 -13.81 5.70 -3.28
CA ALA A 209 -13.73 6.22 -4.64
C ALA A 209 -14.71 5.54 -5.62
N ALA A 210 -14.86 4.22 -5.54
CA ALA A 210 -15.52 3.41 -6.57
C ALA A 210 -17.01 3.13 -6.30
N TYR A 211 -17.43 3.11 -5.03
CA TYR A 211 -18.82 2.90 -4.66
C TYR A 211 -19.67 4.11 -5.05
N ASP A 212 -20.73 3.88 -5.84
CA ASP A 212 -21.60 4.91 -6.41
C ASP A 212 -23.08 4.73 -6.07
N GLY A 213 -23.39 3.81 -5.15
CA GLY A 213 -24.74 3.58 -4.62
C GLY A 213 -25.15 4.53 -3.49
N PRO A 214 -26.27 4.23 -2.79
CA PRO A 214 -26.71 4.99 -1.62
C PRO A 214 -25.64 5.05 -0.54
N GLY A 215 -25.32 6.25 -0.04
CA GLY A 215 -24.23 6.47 0.93
C GLY A 215 -22.85 6.68 0.29
N SER A 216 -22.78 6.78 -1.04
CA SER A 216 -21.57 7.21 -1.74
C SER A 216 -21.22 8.68 -1.49
N LEU A 217 -19.93 9.01 -1.59
CA LEU A 217 -19.48 10.41 -1.61
C LEU A 217 -20.04 11.12 -2.85
N ALA A 218 -20.09 12.45 -2.84
CA ALA A 218 -20.48 13.21 -4.04
C ALA A 218 -19.55 12.88 -5.23
N ALA A 219 -20.08 12.89 -6.46
CA ALA A 219 -19.31 12.47 -7.65
C ALA A 219 -17.96 13.19 -7.79
N GLN A 220 -17.92 14.50 -7.53
CA GLN A 220 -16.69 15.29 -7.54
C GLN A 220 -15.69 14.84 -6.47
N GLN A 221 -16.17 14.49 -5.28
CA GLN A 221 -15.31 13.98 -4.20
C GLN A 221 -14.76 12.59 -4.57
N ARG A 222 -15.59 11.70 -5.14
CA ARG A 222 -15.14 10.38 -5.61
C ARG A 222 -14.02 10.46 -6.63
N GLN A 223 -14.10 11.39 -7.60
CA GLN A 223 -13.03 11.63 -8.56
C GLN A 223 -11.73 12.08 -7.89
N GLY A 224 -11.83 12.96 -6.89
CA GLY A 224 -10.69 13.37 -6.07
C GLY A 224 -10.05 12.19 -5.32
N VAL A 225 -10.87 11.37 -4.66
CA VAL A 225 -10.39 10.17 -3.95
C VAL A 225 -9.82 9.15 -4.94
N GLN A 226 -10.40 8.96 -6.12
CA GLN A 226 -9.86 8.07 -7.15
C GLN A 226 -8.45 8.49 -7.59
N THR A 227 -8.23 9.79 -7.77
CA THR A 227 -6.91 10.35 -8.08
C THR A 227 -5.92 10.08 -6.94
N GLN A 228 -6.36 10.26 -5.69
CA GLN A 228 -5.56 9.96 -4.50
C GLN A 228 -5.19 8.47 -4.43
N VAL A 229 -6.15 7.57 -4.64
CA VAL A 229 -5.93 6.11 -4.64
C VAL A 229 -4.91 5.72 -5.71
N GLN A 230 -5.01 6.27 -6.93
CA GLN A 230 -4.05 6.02 -7.99
C GLN A 230 -2.62 6.40 -7.58
N GLN A 231 -2.46 7.58 -6.97
CA GLN A 231 -1.15 8.04 -6.50
C GLN A 231 -0.60 7.16 -5.38
N MET A 232 -1.43 6.84 -4.38
CA MET A 232 -1.04 5.99 -3.26
C MET A 232 -0.71 4.57 -3.69
N TYR A 233 -1.52 3.98 -4.58
CA TYR A 233 -1.31 2.64 -5.13
C TYR A 233 0.01 2.59 -5.90
N THR A 234 0.24 3.50 -6.84
CA THR A 234 1.49 3.51 -7.63
C THR A 234 2.70 3.79 -6.74
N ALA A 235 2.59 4.65 -5.73
CA ALA A 235 3.69 4.89 -4.79
C ALA A 235 4.04 3.65 -3.97
N TYR A 236 3.03 2.88 -3.55
CA TYR A 236 3.21 1.69 -2.72
C TYR A 236 3.61 0.45 -3.55
N HIS A 237 2.87 0.15 -4.62
CA HIS A 237 3.03 -1.01 -5.50
C HIS A 237 4.09 -0.81 -6.59
N GLY A 238 4.35 0.43 -7.00
CA GLY A 238 5.35 0.79 -8.02
C GLY A 238 4.82 0.96 -9.44
N LYS A 239 3.64 0.41 -9.74
CA LYS A 239 2.95 0.49 -11.05
C LYS A 239 1.43 0.41 -10.85
N ALA A 240 0.64 0.54 -11.91
CA ALA A 240 -0.83 0.63 -11.84
C ALA A 240 -1.57 -0.65 -12.27
N ASP A 241 -0.87 -1.74 -12.55
CA ASP A 241 -1.36 -2.96 -13.21
C ASP A 241 -2.33 -3.83 -12.38
N GLY A 242 -2.62 -3.47 -11.14
CA GLY A 242 -3.68 -4.08 -10.32
C GLY A 242 -4.72 -3.09 -9.79
N LEU A 243 -4.62 -1.80 -10.15
CA LEU A 243 -5.51 -0.77 -9.60
C LEU A 243 -6.96 -0.94 -10.06
N THR A 244 -7.18 -1.27 -11.33
CA THR A 244 -8.53 -1.49 -11.87
C THR A 244 -9.24 -2.63 -11.11
N ASP A 245 -8.52 -3.72 -10.84
CA ASP A 245 -9.04 -4.85 -10.08
C ASP A 245 -9.32 -4.48 -8.62
N LEU A 246 -8.44 -3.68 -8.00
CA LEU A 246 -8.66 -3.15 -6.66
C LEU A 246 -9.96 -2.34 -6.59
N LEU A 247 -10.15 -1.39 -7.51
CA LEU A 247 -11.35 -0.54 -7.55
C LEU A 247 -12.61 -1.38 -7.79
N ALA A 248 -12.56 -2.37 -8.68
CA ALA A 248 -13.68 -3.26 -8.95
C ALA A 248 -14.05 -4.11 -7.71
N LYS A 249 -13.06 -4.70 -7.03
CA LYS A 249 -13.26 -5.48 -5.80
C LYS A 249 -13.82 -4.61 -4.68
N ALA A 250 -13.23 -3.44 -4.46
CA ALA A 250 -13.63 -2.53 -3.39
C ALA A 250 -15.03 -1.94 -3.63
N LYS A 251 -15.45 -1.77 -4.89
CA LYS A 251 -16.83 -1.40 -5.24
C LYS A 251 -17.84 -2.47 -4.84
N ALA A 252 -17.50 -3.75 -5.06
CA ALA A 252 -18.39 -4.88 -4.81
C ALA A 252 -18.47 -5.26 -3.31
N GLU A 253 -17.33 -5.24 -2.61
CA GLU A 253 -17.21 -5.80 -1.26
C GLU A 253 -17.00 -4.72 -0.20
N PRO A 254 -17.77 -4.74 0.93
CA PRO A 254 -17.64 -3.77 2.01
C PRO A 254 -16.36 -3.85 2.82
N ASN A 255 -15.69 -5.00 2.79
CA ASN A 255 -14.46 -5.23 3.52
C ASN A 255 -13.44 -5.93 2.62
N PRO A 256 -12.14 -5.76 2.88
CA PRO A 256 -11.12 -6.54 2.20
C PRO A 256 -11.38 -8.05 2.44
N PRO A 257 -11.23 -8.91 1.41
CA PRO A 257 -11.35 -10.34 1.60
C PRO A 257 -10.28 -10.87 2.56
N GLU A 258 -10.53 -12.05 3.13
CA GLU A 258 -9.54 -12.69 3.99
C GLU A 258 -8.21 -12.89 3.24
N GLY A 259 -7.08 -12.57 3.90
CA GLY A 259 -5.75 -12.65 3.31
C GLY A 259 -5.44 -11.57 2.24
N PHE A 260 -6.29 -10.54 2.09
CA PHE A 260 -6.06 -9.48 1.13
C PHE A 260 -4.70 -8.79 1.32
N HIS A 261 -3.87 -8.81 0.26
CA HIS A 261 -2.55 -8.19 0.24
C HIS A 261 -2.27 -7.54 -1.11
N ILE A 262 -1.78 -6.30 -1.09
CA ILE A 262 -1.20 -5.63 -2.24
C ILE A 262 0.32 -5.70 -2.06
N PRO A 263 1.08 -6.34 -2.95
CA PRO A 263 2.53 -6.39 -2.82
C PRO A 263 3.10 -4.98 -3.03
N SER A 264 4.03 -4.59 -2.18
CA SER A 264 4.78 -3.35 -2.30
C SER A 264 5.83 -3.45 -3.42
N LYS A 265 6.33 -2.30 -3.88
CA LYS A 265 7.48 -2.24 -4.81
C LYS A 265 8.69 -3.02 -4.28
N GLY A 266 8.91 -3.01 -2.96
CA GLY A 266 9.99 -3.75 -2.32
C GLY A 266 9.80 -5.27 -2.40
N GLU A 267 8.59 -5.75 -2.15
CA GLU A 267 8.25 -7.17 -2.29
C GLU A 267 8.35 -7.63 -3.74
N LEU A 268 7.88 -6.82 -4.70
CA LEU A 268 8.02 -7.12 -6.13
C LEU A 268 9.49 -7.17 -6.56
N ALA A 269 10.31 -6.21 -6.10
CA ALA A 269 11.74 -6.19 -6.41
C ALA A 269 12.47 -7.41 -5.81
N LYS A 270 12.12 -7.78 -4.57
CA LYS A 270 12.66 -8.98 -3.92
C LYS A 270 12.28 -10.24 -4.67
N ALA A 271 11.00 -10.39 -5.04
CA ALA A 271 10.53 -11.55 -5.80
C ALA A 271 11.22 -11.66 -7.18
N SER A 272 11.43 -10.52 -7.85
CA SER A 272 12.18 -10.48 -9.12
C SER A 272 13.63 -10.92 -8.93
N ALA A 273 14.32 -10.40 -7.91
CA ALA A 273 15.70 -10.76 -7.62
C ALA A 273 15.84 -12.25 -7.23
N GLU A 274 14.89 -12.80 -6.48
CA GLU A 274 14.85 -14.23 -6.13
C GLU A 274 14.63 -15.10 -7.37
N ALA A 275 13.76 -14.68 -8.30
CA ALA A 275 13.55 -15.38 -9.56
C ALA A 275 14.82 -15.35 -10.44
N GLU A 276 15.45 -14.19 -10.59
CA GLU A 276 16.72 -14.04 -11.34
C GLU A 276 17.85 -14.88 -10.72
N ALA A 277 17.94 -14.93 -9.39
CA ALA A 277 18.92 -15.76 -8.69
C ALA A 277 18.66 -17.26 -8.90
N ALA A 278 17.39 -17.68 -8.86
CA ALA A 278 17.02 -19.06 -9.14
C ALA A 278 17.35 -19.46 -10.60
N ASP A 279 17.09 -18.56 -11.55
CA ASP A 279 17.45 -18.76 -12.96
C ASP A 279 18.98 -18.83 -13.15
N ALA A 280 19.74 -17.97 -12.45
CA ALA A 280 21.20 -18.00 -12.46
C ALA A 280 21.76 -19.29 -11.84
N GLU A 281 21.19 -19.78 -10.73
CA GLU A 281 21.58 -21.04 -10.10
C GLU A 281 21.30 -22.22 -11.02
N LYS A 282 20.12 -22.23 -11.67
CA LYS A 282 19.76 -23.25 -12.67
C LYS A 282 20.74 -23.23 -13.85
N PHE A 283 21.05 -22.05 -14.38
CA PHE A 283 22.04 -21.88 -15.45
C PHE A 283 23.42 -22.40 -15.05
N ALA A 284 23.87 -22.11 -13.83
CA ALA A 284 25.17 -22.59 -13.33
C ALA A 284 25.23 -24.12 -13.17
N LYS A 285 24.11 -24.77 -12.82
CA LYS A 285 24.01 -26.24 -12.76
C LYS A 285 24.02 -26.88 -14.15
N GLU A 286 23.33 -26.26 -15.13
CA GLU A 286 23.25 -26.76 -16.51
C GLU A 286 24.52 -26.48 -17.32
N HIS A 287 25.23 -25.39 -17.01
CA HIS A 287 26.40 -24.91 -17.75
C HIS A 287 27.54 -24.44 -16.81
N PRO A 288 28.14 -25.34 -16.01
CA PRO A 288 29.09 -24.96 -14.95
C PRO A 288 30.34 -24.26 -15.49
N GLU A 289 30.90 -24.74 -16.61
CA GLU A 289 32.12 -24.16 -17.21
C GLU A 289 31.87 -22.75 -17.77
N LEU A 290 30.71 -22.53 -18.41
CA LEU A 290 30.32 -21.21 -18.95
C LEU A 290 29.94 -20.24 -17.83
N ALA A 291 29.29 -20.72 -16.77
CA ALA A 291 28.98 -19.92 -15.59
C ALA A 291 30.27 -19.47 -14.87
N LEU A 292 31.24 -20.37 -14.71
CA LEU A 292 32.56 -20.03 -14.18
C LEU A 292 33.25 -18.98 -15.05
N TRP A 293 33.26 -19.17 -16.37
CA TRP A 293 33.90 -18.23 -17.30
C TRP A 293 33.25 -16.83 -17.26
N LYS A 294 31.91 -16.76 -17.26
CA LYS A 294 31.19 -15.50 -17.11
C LYS A 294 31.53 -14.80 -15.79
N ASN A 295 31.61 -15.53 -14.69
CA ASN A 295 32.00 -14.97 -13.39
C ASN A 295 33.42 -14.39 -13.45
N ILE A 296 34.40 -15.16 -13.96
CA ILE A 296 35.78 -14.70 -14.14
C ILE A 296 35.83 -13.41 -14.97
N LYS A 297 35.12 -13.39 -16.11
CA LYS A 297 35.06 -12.20 -16.96
C LYS A 297 34.48 -11.00 -16.23
N THR A 298 33.36 -11.16 -15.52
CA THR A 298 32.75 -10.08 -14.71
C THR A 298 33.74 -9.52 -13.70
N GLN A 299 34.47 -10.37 -12.96
CA GLN A 299 35.47 -9.92 -11.99
C GLN A 299 36.64 -9.16 -12.64
N LEU A 300 37.20 -9.72 -13.72
CA LEU A 300 38.34 -9.12 -14.43
C LEU A 300 38.00 -7.79 -15.13
N THR A 301 36.74 -7.60 -15.53
CA THR A 301 36.28 -6.33 -16.13
C THR A 301 35.73 -5.33 -15.11
N GLY A 302 35.62 -5.74 -13.84
CA GLY A 302 35.16 -4.88 -12.74
C GLY A 302 36.21 -3.88 -12.29
N THR A 303 35.83 -2.99 -11.37
CA THR A 303 36.72 -1.94 -10.83
C THR A 303 37.99 -2.48 -10.16
N ASP A 304 37.92 -3.69 -9.60
CA ASP A 304 39.02 -4.35 -8.89
C ASP A 304 39.65 -5.51 -9.70
N GLY A 305 39.46 -5.54 -11.02
CA GLY A 305 39.89 -6.64 -11.88
C GLY A 305 41.38 -6.99 -11.75
N ASP A 306 42.25 -5.98 -11.66
CA ASP A 306 43.69 -6.18 -11.48
C ASP A 306 44.03 -6.85 -10.15
N ASN A 307 43.34 -6.47 -9.07
CA ASN A 307 43.56 -7.10 -7.78
C ASN A 307 43.03 -8.54 -7.77
N TYR A 308 41.84 -8.77 -8.33
CA TYR A 308 41.28 -10.12 -8.50
C TYR A 308 42.26 -11.01 -9.27
N PHE A 309 42.81 -10.52 -10.39
CA PHE A 309 43.76 -11.27 -11.19
C PHE A 309 45.05 -11.57 -10.42
N ASN A 310 45.71 -10.55 -9.88
CA ASN A 310 47.04 -10.68 -9.29
C ASN A 310 47.04 -11.45 -7.96
N SER A 311 45.96 -11.35 -7.18
CA SER A 311 45.88 -11.96 -5.85
C SER A 311 45.22 -13.33 -5.85
N GLY A 312 44.33 -13.62 -6.80
CA GLY A 312 43.47 -14.81 -6.74
C GLY A 312 43.52 -15.74 -7.97
N MET A 313 44.03 -15.28 -9.11
CA MET A 313 43.93 -16.02 -10.37
C MET A 313 45.28 -16.31 -11.02
N LYS A 314 46.20 -15.34 -11.00
CA LYS A 314 47.51 -15.46 -11.64
C LYS A 314 48.34 -16.58 -11.00
N GLY A 315 48.83 -17.50 -11.82
CA GLY A 315 49.64 -18.62 -11.34
C GLY A 315 48.86 -19.76 -10.67
N ALA A 316 47.53 -19.66 -10.56
CA ALA A 316 46.68 -20.73 -10.02
C ALA A 316 45.98 -21.49 -11.15
N LYS A 317 46.11 -22.82 -11.18
CA LYS A 317 45.43 -23.67 -12.17
C LYS A 317 43.91 -23.58 -11.95
N LEU A 318 43.18 -23.18 -12.99
CA LEU A 318 41.72 -23.07 -12.92
C LEU A 318 41.03 -24.42 -13.13
N PRO A 319 39.80 -24.58 -12.62
CA PRO A 319 38.93 -25.70 -13.00
C PRO A 319 38.71 -25.77 -14.51
N THR A 320 38.26 -26.92 -14.99
CA THR A 320 38.02 -27.18 -16.40
C THR A 320 37.14 -26.10 -17.04
N LEU A 321 37.60 -25.54 -18.16
CA LEU A 321 36.89 -24.58 -19.00
C LEU A 321 36.60 -25.20 -20.37
N ARG A 322 35.54 -24.71 -21.04
CA ARG A 322 35.11 -25.16 -22.37
C ARG A 322 35.06 -24.00 -23.34
N GLY A 323 35.61 -24.19 -24.54
CA GLY A 323 35.55 -23.19 -25.60
C GLY A 323 35.65 -23.78 -27.00
N LYS A 324 35.26 -22.97 -27.99
CA LYS A 324 35.38 -23.31 -29.40
C LYS A 324 36.61 -22.68 -30.02
N VAL A 325 37.33 -23.43 -30.85
CA VAL A 325 38.52 -22.95 -31.56
C VAL A 325 38.15 -21.81 -32.50
N VAL A 326 38.77 -20.65 -32.31
CA VAL A 326 38.66 -19.49 -33.22
C VAL A 326 39.86 -19.44 -34.16
N LYS A 327 41.08 -19.65 -33.62
CA LYS A 327 42.32 -19.52 -34.38
C LYS A 327 43.42 -20.46 -33.88
N LEU A 328 44.27 -20.92 -34.79
CA LEU A 328 45.47 -21.73 -34.52
C LEU A 328 46.72 -20.96 -34.97
N GLU A 329 47.77 -20.94 -34.14
CA GLU A 329 49.04 -20.29 -34.51
C GLU A 329 50.27 -21.15 -34.14
N PRO A 330 51.09 -21.56 -35.13
CA PRO A 330 50.79 -21.60 -36.57
C PRO A 330 49.62 -22.55 -36.91
N GLU A 331 49.05 -22.45 -38.11
CA GLU A 331 47.84 -23.21 -38.52
C GLU A 331 48.01 -24.74 -38.39
N ASN A 332 49.22 -25.25 -38.62
CA ASN A 332 49.57 -26.65 -38.42
C ASN A 332 50.66 -26.76 -37.37
N ARG A 333 50.49 -27.70 -36.44
CA ARG A 333 51.30 -27.85 -35.23
C ARG A 333 51.32 -26.56 -34.38
N PRO A 334 50.15 -26.07 -33.94
CA PRO A 334 50.06 -24.82 -33.20
C PRO A 334 50.78 -24.91 -31.85
N LYS A 335 51.36 -23.78 -31.43
CA LYS A 335 51.78 -23.52 -30.04
C LYS A 335 50.81 -22.60 -29.32
N THR A 336 49.93 -21.92 -30.06
CA THR A 336 48.93 -21.02 -29.52
C THR A 336 47.57 -21.34 -30.13
N LEU A 337 46.55 -21.39 -29.27
CA LEU A 337 45.14 -21.51 -29.66
C LEU A 337 44.39 -20.28 -29.15
N VAL A 338 43.51 -19.71 -29.97
CA VAL A 338 42.52 -18.73 -29.50
C VAL A 338 41.18 -19.44 -29.45
N LEU A 339 40.55 -19.43 -28.28
CA LEU A 339 39.25 -20.04 -28.02
C LEU A 339 38.20 -18.97 -27.71
N ALA A 340 36.95 -19.26 -28.08
CA ALA A 340 35.76 -18.51 -27.68
C ALA A 340 34.99 -19.33 -26.64
N LEU A 341 35.07 -18.92 -25.37
CA LEU A 341 34.45 -19.58 -24.23
C LEU A 341 33.05 -19.01 -23.96
N GLU A 342 32.80 -17.72 -24.20
CA GLU A 342 31.50 -17.11 -23.87
C GLU A 342 30.44 -17.26 -24.97
N ASN A 343 30.73 -16.80 -26.19
CA ASN A 343 29.75 -16.72 -27.28
C ASN A 343 30.04 -17.69 -28.45
N GLY A 344 31.10 -18.50 -28.32
CA GLY A 344 31.50 -19.50 -29.31
C GLY A 344 32.06 -18.96 -30.64
N THR A 345 32.25 -17.65 -30.78
CA THR A 345 32.73 -17.02 -32.03
C THR A 345 33.85 -16.00 -31.81
N THR A 346 33.80 -15.23 -30.73
CA THR A 346 34.77 -14.19 -30.39
C THR A 346 35.80 -14.75 -29.44
N GLY A 347 37.08 -14.67 -29.81
CA GLY A 347 38.17 -15.14 -28.97
C GLY A 347 38.27 -14.34 -27.67
N ASP A 348 38.18 -15.02 -26.54
CA ASP A 348 38.27 -14.46 -25.19
C ASP A 348 39.25 -15.22 -24.28
N ALA A 349 39.77 -16.38 -24.74
CA ALA A 349 40.91 -17.05 -24.13
C ALA A 349 41.99 -17.39 -25.16
N THR A 350 43.26 -17.25 -24.77
CA THR A 350 44.41 -17.71 -25.54
C THR A 350 45.14 -18.78 -24.75
N LEU A 351 45.29 -19.98 -25.32
CA LEU A 351 46.07 -21.07 -24.72
C LEU A 351 47.45 -21.11 -25.34
N LYS A 352 48.50 -21.15 -24.52
CA LYS A 352 49.89 -21.29 -24.93
C LYS A 352 50.44 -22.61 -24.44
N PHE A 353 51.13 -23.32 -25.33
CA PHE A 353 51.76 -24.61 -25.07
C PHE A 353 53.27 -24.50 -25.19
N GLU A 354 54.00 -25.14 -24.28
CA GLU A 354 55.47 -25.21 -24.36
C GLU A 354 55.91 -25.92 -25.65
N MET A 355 55.27 -27.06 -25.93
CA MET A 355 55.48 -27.87 -27.13
C MET A 355 54.36 -27.70 -28.15
N ALA A 356 54.71 -27.72 -29.43
CA ALA A 356 53.72 -27.67 -30.51
C ALA A 356 52.82 -28.92 -30.50
N LEU A 357 51.51 -28.70 -30.64
CA LEU A 357 50.52 -29.77 -30.78
C LEU A 357 50.72 -30.54 -32.11
N ALA A 358 50.11 -31.72 -32.22
CA ALA A 358 50.17 -32.50 -33.45
C ALA A 358 49.06 -32.07 -34.42
N GLY A 359 49.39 -31.92 -35.70
CA GLY A 359 48.41 -31.59 -36.75
C GLY A 359 47.66 -30.28 -36.53
N LYS A 360 46.40 -30.26 -36.96
CA LYS A 360 45.45 -29.15 -36.81
C LYS A 360 44.03 -29.66 -36.55
N VAL A 361 43.16 -28.77 -36.12
CA VAL A 361 41.70 -28.99 -35.99
C VAL A 361 40.95 -27.85 -36.69
N GLU A 362 39.69 -28.06 -37.02
CA GLU A 362 38.87 -27.02 -37.68
C GLU A 362 38.44 -25.94 -36.69
N ALA A 363 38.25 -24.71 -37.19
CA ALA A 363 37.60 -23.66 -36.41
C ALA A 363 36.17 -24.11 -36.02
N GLY A 364 35.74 -23.76 -34.81
CA GLY A 364 34.49 -24.22 -34.20
C GLY A 364 34.60 -25.56 -33.46
N THR A 365 35.73 -26.27 -33.56
CA THR A 365 35.98 -27.49 -32.75
C THR A 365 35.87 -27.14 -31.28
N GLU A 366 35.05 -27.88 -30.53
CA GLU A 366 34.89 -27.70 -29.10
C GLU A 366 35.98 -28.46 -28.34
N LEU A 367 36.64 -27.76 -27.42
CA LEU A 367 37.72 -28.27 -26.59
C LEU A 367 37.40 -27.96 -25.12
N THR A 368 37.84 -28.83 -24.23
CA THR A 368 37.92 -28.53 -22.79
C THR A 368 39.37 -28.50 -22.34
N PHE A 369 39.69 -27.66 -21.36
CA PHE A 369 41.04 -27.56 -20.86
C PHE A 369 41.11 -27.09 -19.41
N GLU A 370 42.23 -27.37 -18.75
CA GLU A 370 42.62 -26.76 -17.48
C GLU A 370 43.92 -25.97 -17.72
N GLY A 371 44.04 -24.78 -17.13
CA GLY A 371 45.16 -23.90 -17.46
C GLY A 371 45.52 -22.94 -16.35
N VAL A 372 46.76 -22.45 -16.40
CA VAL A 372 47.28 -21.45 -15.47
C VAL A 372 47.25 -20.07 -16.14
N PRO A 373 46.48 -19.10 -15.62
CA PRO A 373 46.42 -17.74 -16.16
C PRO A 373 47.75 -16.99 -15.98
N ASP A 374 48.28 -16.45 -17.07
CA ASP A 374 49.54 -15.70 -17.09
C ASP A 374 49.33 -14.18 -17.13
N SER A 375 48.40 -13.74 -17.96
CA SER A 375 48.06 -12.33 -18.18
C SER A 375 46.64 -12.19 -18.69
N TYR A 376 46.04 -11.00 -18.54
CA TYR A 376 44.76 -10.69 -19.16
C TYR A 376 44.73 -9.25 -19.71
N THR A 377 43.82 -8.99 -20.64
CA THR A 377 43.44 -7.64 -21.08
C THR A 377 41.94 -7.48 -20.86
N ALA A 378 41.52 -6.35 -20.27
CA ALA A 378 40.10 -6.09 -20.04
C ALA A 378 39.35 -5.63 -21.31
N ASN A 379 40.04 -4.94 -22.23
CA ASN A 379 39.46 -4.45 -23.48
C ASN A 379 40.50 -4.39 -24.63
N PRO A 380 40.36 -5.18 -25.72
CA PRO A 380 39.41 -6.29 -25.85
C PRO A 380 39.67 -7.36 -24.80
N PHE A 381 38.61 -8.00 -24.32
CA PHE A 381 38.72 -8.99 -23.25
C PHE A 381 39.48 -10.24 -23.72
N MET A 382 40.57 -10.60 -23.05
CA MET A 382 41.35 -11.80 -23.35
C MET A 382 42.08 -12.28 -22.10
N VAL A 383 41.98 -13.56 -21.75
CA VAL A 383 42.85 -14.20 -20.75
C VAL A 383 43.82 -15.13 -21.45
N VAL A 384 45.11 -14.99 -21.14
CA VAL A 384 46.17 -15.85 -21.66
C VAL A 384 46.51 -16.90 -20.62
N PHE A 385 46.46 -18.17 -21.03
CA PHE A 385 46.74 -19.33 -20.22
C PHE A 385 47.99 -20.05 -20.72
N SER A 386 48.82 -20.50 -19.78
CA SER A 386 49.74 -21.61 -20.00
C SER A 386 49.00 -22.93 -19.76
N VAL A 387 49.07 -23.84 -20.73
CA VAL A 387 48.34 -25.12 -20.73
C VAL A 387 49.29 -26.24 -21.10
N ASP A 388 49.30 -27.30 -20.27
CA ASP A 388 50.00 -28.53 -20.60
C ASP A 388 49.15 -29.40 -21.54
N LYS A 389 49.81 -30.17 -22.41
CA LYS A 389 49.10 -30.97 -23.42
C LYS A 389 48.14 -31.98 -22.80
N GLU A 390 48.48 -32.53 -21.63
CA GLU A 390 47.65 -33.48 -20.90
C GLU A 390 46.38 -32.86 -20.32
N ASP A 391 46.39 -31.55 -20.10
CA ASP A 391 45.26 -30.74 -19.64
C ASP A 391 44.42 -30.20 -20.80
N LEU A 392 44.70 -30.59 -22.05
CA LEU A 392 43.89 -30.26 -23.22
C LEU A 392 43.12 -31.50 -23.68
N HIS A 393 41.80 -31.38 -23.74
CA HIS A 393 40.91 -32.48 -24.12
C HIS A 393 40.11 -32.14 -25.39
N GLY A 394 39.76 -33.17 -26.16
CA GLY A 394 39.07 -33.03 -27.44
C GLY A 394 39.98 -32.75 -28.66
N TRP A 395 41.30 -32.67 -28.46
CA TRP A 395 42.23 -32.47 -29.58
C TRP A 395 42.37 -33.71 -30.48
N THR A 396 42.04 -33.58 -31.76
CA THR A 396 42.07 -34.69 -32.75
C THR A 396 43.14 -34.56 -33.82
N GLY A 397 43.91 -33.46 -33.82
CA GLY A 397 44.96 -33.20 -34.81
C GLY A 397 46.04 -34.27 -34.81
N LYS A 398 46.42 -34.74 -36.00
CA LYS A 398 47.48 -35.74 -36.22
C LYS A 398 48.52 -35.21 -37.19
N ASN A 399 49.78 -35.52 -36.94
CA ASN A 399 50.85 -35.23 -37.89
C ASN A 399 50.73 -36.15 -39.10
N ALA A 400 51.03 -35.63 -40.29
CA ALA A 400 51.15 -36.45 -41.48
C ALA A 400 52.25 -37.52 -41.30
N PRO A 401 52.09 -38.74 -41.84
CA PRO A 401 53.13 -39.76 -41.79
C PRO A 401 54.43 -39.21 -42.40
N PRO A 402 55.60 -39.52 -41.81
CA PRO A 402 56.87 -39.10 -42.39
C PRO A 402 56.98 -39.67 -43.80
N VAL A 403 57.09 -38.78 -44.80
CA VAL A 403 57.34 -39.17 -46.20
C VAL A 403 58.70 -39.87 -46.25
N ARG A 404 58.70 -41.20 -46.43
CA ARG A 404 59.92 -41.97 -46.66
C ARG A 404 60.53 -41.51 -47.99
N ARG A 405 61.58 -40.69 -47.94
CA ARG A 405 62.39 -40.38 -49.13
C ARG A 405 63.14 -41.65 -49.55
N PRO A 406 63.12 -42.04 -50.85
CA PRO A 406 63.92 -43.17 -51.32
C PRO A 406 65.41 -42.87 -51.13
N ALA A 407 66.18 -43.87 -50.70
CA ALA A 407 67.63 -43.76 -50.58
C ALA A 407 68.26 -43.41 -51.94
N ALA A 408 69.09 -42.37 -51.97
CA ALA A 408 69.81 -41.95 -53.16
C ALA A 408 70.69 -43.10 -53.67
N LYS A 409 70.48 -43.53 -54.92
CA LYS A 409 71.38 -44.45 -55.63
C LYS A 409 72.75 -43.78 -55.75
N LYS A 410 73.78 -44.42 -55.17
CA LYS A 410 75.19 -44.11 -55.43
C LYS A 410 75.44 -44.19 -56.95
N SER A 411 75.98 -43.13 -57.54
CA SER A 411 76.48 -43.19 -58.91
C SER A 411 77.72 -44.09 -58.96
N SER A 412 77.65 -45.13 -59.79
CA SER A 412 78.83 -45.87 -60.23
C SER A 412 79.51 -45.06 -61.33
N ALA A 413 80.76 -44.67 -61.08
CA ALA A 413 81.68 -44.17 -62.09
C ALA A 413 82.24 -45.33 -62.94
N GLN A 414 82.85 -44.96 -64.07
CA GLN A 414 83.60 -45.74 -65.09
C GLN A 414 82.77 -46.18 -66.31
N LYS A 415 83.25 -46.00 -67.54
CA LYS A 415 84.48 -45.40 -68.09
C LYS A 415 84.20 -45.02 -69.54
#